data_AF-A0A0F3GYE9-F1
#
_entry.id   AF-A0A0F3GYE9-F1
#
_cell.length_a   1.000
_cell.length_b   1.000
_cell.length_c   1.000
_cell.angle_alpha   90.00
_cell.angle_beta   90.00
_cell.angle_gamma   90.00
#
_symmetry.space_group_name_H-M   'P 1'
#
loop_
_entity.id
_entity.type
_entity.pdbx_description
1 polymer ?
#
loop_
_entity_poly.entity_id
_entity_poly.type
_entity_poly.pdbx_seq_one_letter_code
_entity_poly.pdbx_strand_id
1 'polypeptide(L)'
;MPKQIKKKVVKKVDTQNELIGVVDRFREFYDNHKREMLIAEVVLVSIIILSVTVWGYVTFSKKAALSQQFLGYTTYHNMYQKSDPKNEPKKQQRYQKALEEFKKAYDKSKSPETLLYIANTYYETGKKDEAEKALLELNKEYAGNEDILPLSLYKLFELYKQAGKLDKATETLQQLERLRTPVYKDIVLYQMAEILKKQGKDDESKKKMQELEKNYPKSPYLPPKPTQGDNTQAAPGNTITIPAAGIPAAENKPGAQSQPNAGQLAPNAAAPDVKPPKAPTEKSGK
;
A
#
# COMPACT_ATOMS: atom_id res chain seq x y z
N MET A 1 86.31 -5.91 -11.03
CA MET A 1 85.27 -5.04 -11.63
C MET A 1 84.28 -4.63 -10.55
N PRO A 2 83.90 -3.35 -10.48
CA PRO A 2 82.48 -3.04 -10.24
C PRO A 2 81.98 -2.03 -11.28
N LYS A 3 80.88 -2.42 -11.96
CA LYS A 3 80.19 -1.61 -12.97
C LYS A 3 79.47 -0.45 -12.27
N GLN A 4 79.76 0.79 -12.67
CA GLN A 4 79.03 1.96 -12.19
C GLN A 4 77.60 1.94 -12.77
N ILE A 5 76.62 1.87 -11.87
CA ILE A 5 75.19 1.97 -12.19
C ILE A 5 74.90 3.44 -12.48
N LYS A 6 74.64 3.79 -13.74
CA LYS A 6 74.13 5.11 -14.11
C LYS A 6 72.75 5.30 -13.46
N LYS A 7 72.67 6.19 -12.47
CA LYS A 7 71.40 6.58 -11.84
C LYS A 7 70.46 7.12 -12.93
N LYS A 8 69.31 6.47 -13.10
CA LYS A 8 68.21 6.91 -13.97
C LYS A 8 67.66 8.20 -13.38
N VAL A 9 67.81 9.32 -14.09
CA VAL A 9 67.22 10.61 -13.71
C VAL A 9 65.70 10.48 -13.85
N VAL A 10 65.02 10.28 -12.74
CA VAL A 10 63.56 10.40 -12.68
C VAL A 10 63.26 11.88 -12.81
N LYS A 11 62.82 12.31 -14.00
CA LYS A 11 62.30 13.65 -14.25
C LYS A 11 61.08 13.81 -13.34
N LYS A 12 61.19 14.61 -12.28
CA LYS A 12 60.05 14.98 -11.44
C LYS A 12 59.04 15.67 -12.36
N VAL A 13 57.90 15.03 -12.58
CA VAL A 13 56.76 15.66 -13.25
C VAL A 13 56.30 16.76 -12.30
N ASP A 14 56.48 18.00 -12.72
CA ASP A 14 56.24 19.18 -11.90
C ASP A 14 54.74 19.42 -11.81
N THR A 15 54.08 18.69 -10.93
CA THR A 15 52.62 18.69 -10.74
C THR A 15 52.09 20.08 -10.42
N GLN A 16 52.93 20.96 -9.84
CA GLN A 16 52.55 22.34 -9.57
C GLN A 16 52.43 23.19 -10.83
N ASN A 17 53.35 23.03 -11.79
CA ASN A 17 53.29 23.74 -13.06
C ASN A 17 52.12 23.26 -13.93
N GLU A 18 51.74 21.98 -13.84
CA GLU A 18 50.53 21.48 -14.50
C GLU A 18 49.25 22.05 -13.89
N LEU A 19 49.16 22.12 -12.55
CA LEU A 19 48.01 22.70 -11.85
C LEU A 19 47.86 24.20 -12.13
N ILE A 20 48.97 24.95 -12.11
CA ILE A 20 48.98 26.38 -12.47
C ILE A 20 48.50 26.57 -13.91
N GLY A 21 49.01 25.76 -14.86
CA GLY A 21 48.56 25.81 -16.25
C GLY A 21 47.09 25.41 -16.44
N VAL A 22 46.53 24.52 -15.62
CA VAL A 22 45.09 24.21 -15.63
C VAL A 22 44.29 25.41 -15.16
N VAL A 23 44.69 26.06 -14.06
CA VAL A 23 44.01 27.25 -13.53
C VAL A 23 44.07 28.43 -14.51
N ASP A 24 45.22 28.68 -15.12
CA ASP A 24 45.39 29.75 -16.10
C ASP A 24 44.54 29.51 -17.34
N ARG A 25 44.47 28.27 -17.84
CA ARG A 25 43.57 27.89 -18.94
C ARG A 25 42.10 28.06 -18.57
N PHE A 26 41.70 27.73 -17.34
CA PHE A 26 40.33 27.97 -16.87
C PHE A 26 40.02 29.47 -16.76
N ARG A 27 40.98 30.27 -16.31
CA ARG A 27 40.84 31.72 -16.18
C ARG A 27 40.73 32.38 -17.55
N GLU A 28 41.60 32.01 -18.48
CA GLU A 28 41.61 32.52 -19.85
C GLU A 28 40.34 32.09 -20.61
N PHE A 29 39.87 30.85 -20.39
CA PHE A 29 38.60 30.37 -20.91
C PHE A 29 37.40 31.14 -20.35
N TYR A 30 37.37 31.36 -19.03
CA TYR A 30 36.33 32.15 -18.36
C TYR A 30 36.34 33.61 -18.84
N ASP A 31 37.52 34.20 -19.01
CA ASP A 31 37.67 35.57 -19.48
C ASP A 31 37.22 35.74 -20.95
N ASN A 32 37.49 34.75 -21.81
CA ASN A 32 37.05 34.74 -23.21
C ASN A 32 35.57 34.42 -23.39
N HIS A 33 34.94 33.69 -22.45
CA HIS A 33 33.54 33.24 -22.54
C HIS A 33 32.64 33.80 -21.42
N LYS A 34 32.99 34.95 -20.81
CA LYS A 34 32.27 35.53 -19.65
C LYS A 34 30.75 35.56 -19.82
N ARG A 35 30.27 35.99 -21.00
CA ARG A 35 28.83 36.09 -21.28
C ARG A 35 28.15 34.71 -21.30
N GLU A 36 28.79 33.71 -21.87
CA GLU A 36 28.27 32.34 -21.92
C GLU A 36 28.32 31.68 -20.54
N MET A 37 29.37 31.94 -19.76
CA MET A 37 29.49 31.45 -18.38
C MET A 37 28.44 32.06 -17.45
N LEU A 38 28.13 33.35 -17.61
CA LEU A 38 27.04 34.00 -16.87
C LEU A 38 25.68 33.39 -17.22
N ILE A 39 25.43 33.08 -18.49
CA ILE A 39 24.19 32.40 -18.90
C ILE A 39 24.15 31.00 -18.27
N ALA A 40 25.25 30.24 -18.31
CA ALA A 40 25.34 28.92 -17.71
C ALA A 40 25.09 28.95 -16.18
N GLU A 41 25.62 29.95 -15.49
CA GLU A 41 25.40 30.15 -14.05
C GLU A 41 23.93 30.46 -13.74
N VAL A 42 23.30 31.38 -14.48
CA VAL A 42 21.86 31.69 -14.31
C VAL A 42 21.00 30.47 -14.58
N VAL A 43 21.32 29.70 -15.63
CA VAL A 43 20.62 28.44 -15.93
C VAL A 43 20.78 27.45 -14.79
N LEU A 44 21.99 27.27 -14.26
CA LEU A 44 22.26 26.37 -13.13
C LEU A 44 21.47 26.78 -11.88
N VAL A 45 21.48 28.07 -11.52
CA VAL A 45 20.72 28.61 -10.39
C VAL A 45 19.22 28.41 -10.61
N SER A 46 18.71 28.64 -11.82
CA SER A 46 17.29 28.41 -12.14
C SER A 46 16.90 26.93 -11.97
N ILE A 47 17.75 26.00 -12.39
CA ILE A 47 17.54 24.55 -12.21
C ILE A 47 17.52 24.19 -10.71
N ILE A 48 18.43 24.76 -9.91
CA ILE A 48 18.48 24.53 -8.46
C ILE A 48 17.21 25.07 -7.80
N ILE A 49 16.76 26.29 -8.13
CA ILE A 49 15.54 26.88 -7.58
C ILE A 49 14.32 26.06 -7.95
N LEU A 50 14.20 25.64 -9.22
CA LEU A 50 13.13 24.76 -9.69
C LEU A 50 13.16 23.42 -8.92
N SER A 51 14.33 22.82 -8.74
CA SER A 51 14.50 21.57 -8.00
C SER A 51 14.07 21.70 -6.54
N VAL A 52 14.48 22.78 -5.86
CA VAL A 52 14.10 23.06 -4.47
C VAL A 52 12.61 23.33 -4.34
N THR A 53 12.02 24.05 -5.29
CA THR A 53 10.59 24.38 -5.30
C THR A 53 9.75 23.11 -5.51
N VAL A 54 10.14 22.26 -6.47
CA VAL A 54 9.50 20.96 -6.70
C VAL A 54 9.66 20.05 -5.47
N TRP A 55 10.86 19.96 -4.89
CA TRP A 55 11.10 19.15 -3.70
C TRP A 55 10.29 19.64 -2.48
N GLY A 56 10.24 20.95 -2.25
CA GLY A 56 9.43 21.57 -1.21
C GLY A 56 7.94 21.31 -1.40
N TYR A 57 7.43 21.47 -2.63
CA TYR A 57 6.03 21.16 -2.96
C TYR A 57 5.70 19.69 -2.73
N VAL A 58 6.52 18.76 -3.23
CA VAL A 58 6.30 17.32 -3.07
C VAL A 58 6.32 16.90 -1.61
N THR A 59 7.29 17.40 -0.82
CA THR A 59 7.39 17.04 0.60
C THR A 59 6.25 17.62 1.43
N PHE A 60 5.83 18.85 1.14
CA PHE A 60 4.67 19.48 1.78
C PHE A 60 3.37 18.74 1.43
N SER A 61 3.15 18.45 0.15
CA SER A 61 1.96 17.72 -0.32
C SER A 61 1.88 16.31 0.26
N LYS A 62 3.00 15.59 0.37
CA LYS A 62 3.04 14.27 1.02
C LYS A 62 2.65 14.32 2.49
N LYS A 63 3.14 15.30 3.26
CA LYS A 63 2.76 15.46 4.68
C LYS A 63 1.26 15.76 4.83
N ALA A 64 0.72 16.64 3.99
CA ALA A 64 -0.69 16.99 3.99
C ALA A 64 -1.61 15.84 3.50
N ALA A 65 -1.11 14.97 2.63
CA ALA A 65 -1.80 13.75 2.21
C ALA A 65 -1.81 12.72 3.35
N LEU A 66 -0.67 12.51 4.02
CA LEU A 66 -0.53 11.54 5.11
C LEU A 66 -1.48 11.84 6.27
N SER A 67 -1.69 13.12 6.62
CA SER A 67 -2.65 13.49 7.67
C SER A 67 -4.08 13.11 7.30
N GLN A 68 -4.46 13.28 6.02
CA GLN A 68 -5.80 12.96 5.52
C GLN A 68 -5.99 11.45 5.38
N GLN A 69 -4.97 10.73 4.92
CA GLN A 69 -4.95 9.28 4.88
C GLN A 69 -5.12 8.69 6.29
N PHE A 70 -4.41 9.24 7.29
CA PHE A 70 -4.56 8.81 8.68
C PHE A 70 -5.97 9.09 9.22
N LEU A 71 -6.55 10.26 8.93
CA LEU A 71 -7.91 10.60 9.32
C LEU A 71 -8.96 9.68 8.65
N GLY A 72 -8.79 9.39 7.36
CA GLY A 72 -9.61 8.43 6.63
C GLY A 72 -9.53 7.02 7.23
N TYR A 73 -8.30 6.55 7.51
CA TYR A 73 -8.05 5.22 8.09
C TYR A 73 -8.71 5.04 9.46
N THR A 74 -8.52 6.03 10.33
CA THR A 74 -9.08 5.99 11.68
C THR A 74 -10.59 6.08 11.69
N THR A 75 -11.16 6.87 10.78
CA THR A 75 -12.60 6.93 10.54
C THR A 75 -13.12 5.59 10.00
N TYR A 76 -12.43 4.99 9.02
CA TYR A 76 -12.81 3.71 8.43
C TYR A 76 -12.91 2.59 9.48
N HIS A 77 -11.89 2.48 10.34
CA HIS A 77 -11.77 1.45 11.37
C HIS A 77 -12.39 1.80 12.73
N ASN A 78 -12.96 3.00 12.89
CA ASN A 78 -13.56 3.47 14.14
C ASN A 78 -12.59 3.52 15.35
N MET A 79 -11.30 3.76 15.13
CA MET A 79 -10.26 3.53 16.15
C MET A 79 -10.22 4.52 17.32
N TYR A 80 -10.81 5.72 17.18
CA TYR A 80 -10.70 6.79 18.19
C TYR A 80 -12.04 7.30 18.74
N GLN A 81 -13.17 6.71 18.34
CA GLN A 81 -14.47 7.13 18.87
C GLN A 81 -14.71 6.50 20.24
N LYS A 82 -14.44 7.27 21.30
CA LYS A 82 -14.89 7.03 22.69
C LYS A 82 -16.39 7.36 22.86
N SER A 83 -17.21 6.99 21.90
CA SER A 83 -18.60 7.44 21.84
C SER A 83 -19.52 6.44 22.54
N ASP A 84 -20.43 6.97 23.36
CA ASP A 84 -21.59 6.26 23.89
C ASP A 84 -22.30 5.50 22.73
N PRO A 85 -22.56 4.18 22.84
CA PRO A 85 -23.14 3.36 21.77
C PRO A 85 -24.39 3.95 21.10
N LYS A 86 -25.09 4.87 21.77
CA LYS A 86 -26.29 5.56 21.28
C LYS A 86 -26.02 6.69 20.27
N ASN A 87 -24.79 7.21 20.22
CA ASN A 87 -24.41 8.34 19.36
C ASN A 87 -23.37 7.95 18.28
N GLU A 88 -23.19 6.66 18.02
CA GLU A 88 -22.33 6.22 16.91
C GLU A 88 -22.91 6.68 15.56
N PRO A 89 -22.12 7.36 14.70
CA PRO A 89 -22.56 7.64 13.34
C PRO A 89 -22.84 6.29 12.66
N LYS A 90 -23.98 6.20 11.99
CA LYS A 90 -24.35 4.99 11.23
C LYS A 90 -23.16 4.56 10.37
N LYS A 91 -22.87 3.25 10.30
CA LYS A 91 -21.75 2.65 9.53
C LYS A 91 -21.55 3.32 8.15
N GLN A 92 -22.65 3.60 7.46
CA GLN A 92 -22.69 4.30 6.17
C GLN A 92 -22.12 5.73 6.20
N GLN A 93 -22.50 6.55 7.18
CA GLN A 93 -22.02 7.93 7.31
C GLN A 93 -20.51 7.95 7.62
N ARG A 94 -20.04 7.00 8.41
CA ARG A 94 -18.62 6.83 8.71
C ARG A 94 -17.81 6.55 7.45
N TYR A 95 -18.26 5.62 6.61
CA TYR A 95 -17.60 5.33 5.34
C TYR A 95 -17.65 6.50 4.36
N GLN A 96 -18.75 7.25 4.31
CA GLN A 96 -18.82 8.45 3.47
C GLN A 96 -17.78 9.50 3.87
N LYS A 97 -17.61 9.74 5.18
CA LYS A 97 -16.56 10.63 5.69
C LYS A 97 -15.16 10.09 5.38
N ALA A 98 -14.91 8.81 5.61
CA ALA A 98 -13.63 8.19 5.29
C ALA A 98 -13.29 8.32 3.79
N LEU A 99 -14.27 8.11 2.91
CA LEU A 99 -14.11 8.27 1.47
C LEU A 99 -13.68 9.68 1.08
N GLU A 100 -14.29 10.70 1.70
CA GLU A 100 -13.95 12.10 1.45
C GLU A 100 -12.48 12.39 1.83
N GLU A 101 -12.03 11.93 2.99
CA GLU A 101 -10.66 12.16 3.43
C GLU A 101 -9.64 11.38 2.59
N PHE A 102 -9.95 10.14 2.20
CA PHE A 102 -9.09 9.38 1.30
C PHE A 102 -8.99 10.02 -0.08
N LYS A 103 -10.08 10.57 -0.63
CA LYS A 103 -10.04 11.31 -1.90
C LYS A 103 -9.16 12.54 -1.80
N LYS A 104 -9.33 13.35 -0.75
CA LYS A 104 -8.45 14.52 -0.50
C LYS A 104 -6.99 14.10 -0.35
N ALA A 105 -6.71 12.97 0.30
CA ALA A 105 -5.35 12.44 0.42
C ALA A 105 -4.78 12.07 -0.96
N TYR A 106 -5.56 11.35 -1.77
CA TYR A 106 -5.16 10.89 -3.10
C TYR A 106 -4.94 12.04 -4.09
N ASP A 107 -5.74 13.11 -4.00
CA ASP A 107 -5.57 14.30 -4.86
C ASP A 107 -4.31 15.10 -4.51
N LYS A 108 -3.90 15.10 -3.23
CA LYS A 108 -2.66 15.73 -2.78
C LYS A 108 -1.42 14.90 -3.08
N SER A 109 -1.53 13.58 -2.92
CA SER A 109 -0.45 12.64 -3.21
C SER A 109 -1.03 11.31 -3.63
N LYS A 110 -0.83 10.96 -4.89
CA LYS A 110 -1.23 9.67 -5.45
C LYS A 110 -0.49 8.54 -4.71
N SER A 111 -1.24 7.58 -4.17
CA SER A 111 -0.71 6.43 -3.42
C SER A 111 -1.57 5.19 -3.67
N PRO A 112 -0.95 4.01 -3.87
CA PRO A 112 -1.68 2.75 -4.08
C PRO A 112 -2.50 2.35 -2.85
N GLU A 113 -1.98 2.58 -1.64
CA GLU A 113 -2.69 2.30 -0.38
C GLU A 113 -3.96 3.13 -0.28
N THR A 114 -3.86 4.44 -0.56
CA THR A 114 -5.01 5.34 -0.51
C THR A 114 -6.07 4.95 -1.53
N LEU A 115 -5.66 4.58 -2.75
CA LEU A 115 -6.57 4.12 -3.79
C LEU A 115 -7.24 2.79 -3.42
N LEU A 116 -6.53 1.86 -2.76
CA LEU A 116 -7.11 0.64 -2.23
C LEU A 116 -8.16 0.94 -1.14
N TYR A 117 -7.90 1.90 -0.25
CA TYR A 117 -8.88 2.32 0.76
C TYR A 117 -10.10 3.00 0.14
N ILE A 118 -9.94 3.81 -0.91
CA ILE A 118 -11.05 4.37 -1.69
C ILE A 118 -11.92 3.23 -2.24
N ALA A 119 -11.31 2.25 -2.90
CA ALA A 119 -12.02 1.09 -3.44
C ALA A 119 -12.77 0.29 -2.36
N ASN A 120 -12.11 0.01 -1.24
CA ASN A 120 -12.73 -0.69 -0.11
C ASN A 120 -13.91 0.09 0.47
N THR A 121 -13.79 1.42 0.56
CA THR A 121 -14.87 2.27 1.07
C THR A 121 -16.06 2.30 0.11
N TYR A 122 -15.81 2.31 -1.20
CA TYR A 122 -16.87 2.13 -2.20
C TYR A 122 -17.56 0.77 -2.07
N TYR A 123 -16.79 -0.30 -1.91
CA TYR A 123 -17.31 -1.64 -1.70
C TYR A 123 -18.20 -1.73 -0.44
N GLU A 124 -17.74 -1.22 0.70
CA GLU A 124 -18.50 -1.21 1.97
C GLU A 124 -19.77 -0.35 1.93
N THR A 125 -19.83 0.63 1.03
CA THR A 125 -21.01 1.49 0.80
C THR A 125 -21.93 0.94 -0.29
N GLY A 126 -21.64 -0.25 -0.82
CA GLY A 126 -22.44 -0.91 -1.86
C GLY A 126 -22.22 -0.38 -3.28
N LYS A 127 -21.30 0.57 -3.46
CA LYS A 127 -20.93 1.19 -4.73
C LYS A 127 -19.94 0.32 -5.49
N LYS A 128 -20.40 -0.85 -5.95
CA LYS A 128 -19.54 -1.89 -6.54
C LYS A 128 -18.88 -1.45 -7.85
N ASP A 129 -19.55 -0.69 -8.70
CA ASP A 129 -18.97 -0.24 -9.97
C ASP A 129 -17.83 0.77 -9.75
N GLU A 130 -17.98 1.67 -8.78
CA GLU A 130 -16.92 2.60 -8.39
C GLU A 130 -15.74 1.88 -7.71
N ALA A 131 -16.02 0.84 -6.93
CA ALA A 131 -14.97 -0.02 -6.38
C ALA A 131 -14.19 -0.74 -7.50
N GLU A 132 -14.88 -1.33 -8.48
CA GLU A 132 -14.26 -1.97 -9.66
C GLU A 132 -13.35 -0.97 -10.40
N LYS A 133 -13.84 0.25 -10.66
CA LYS A 133 -13.04 1.30 -11.32
C LYS A 133 -11.77 1.66 -10.56
N ALA A 134 -11.88 1.89 -9.25
CA ALA A 134 -10.74 2.27 -8.42
C ALA A 134 -9.69 1.14 -8.32
N LEU A 135 -10.12 -0.13 -8.27
CA LEU A 135 -9.20 -1.29 -8.27
C LEU A 135 -8.50 -1.46 -9.63
N LEU A 136 -9.22 -1.25 -10.74
CA LEU A 136 -8.64 -1.30 -12.08
C LEU A 136 -7.63 -0.16 -12.30
N GLU A 137 -7.93 1.05 -11.81
CA GLU A 137 -6.99 2.17 -11.80
C GLU A 137 -5.74 1.82 -10.99
N LEU A 138 -5.90 1.26 -9.80
CA LEU A 138 -4.78 0.81 -8.96
C LEU A 138 -3.90 -0.19 -9.69
N ASN A 139 -4.50 -1.24 -10.25
CA ASN A 139 -3.76 -2.30 -10.94
C ASN A 139 -3.03 -1.78 -12.17
N LYS A 140 -3.55 -0.74 -12.83
CA LYS A 140 -2.93 -0.10 -13.99
C LYS A 140 -1.78 0.82 -13.59
N GLU A 141 -2.02 1.73 -12.65
CA GLU A 141 -1.04 2.76 -12.27
C GLU A 141 0.10 2.20 -11.41
N TYR A 142 -0.17 1.12 -10.65
CA TYR A 142 0.74 0.53 -9.69
C TYR A 142 1.03 -0.95 -9.96
N ALA A 143 1.07 -1.34 -11.24
CA ALA A 143 1.33 -2.72 -11.67
C ALA A 143 2.66 -3.32 -11.15
N GLY A 144 3.64 -2.47 -10.78
CA GLY A 144 4.91 -2.90 -10.20
C GLY A 144 4.94 -2.95 -8.67
N ASN A 145 3.86 -2.59 -7.98
CA ASN A 145 3.80 -2.60 -6.52
C ASN A 145 3.40 -3.99 -6.01
N GLU A 146 4.38 -4.83 -5.70
CA GLU A 146 4.16 -6.23 -5.29
C GLU A 146 3.46 -6.38 -3.92
N ASP A 147 3.43 -5.33 -3.10
CA ASP A 147 2.81 -5.35 -1.77
C ASP A 147 1.29 -5.12 -1.84
N ILE A 148 0.86 -4.17 -2.67
CA ILE A 148 -0.55 -3.74 -2.74
C ILE A 148 -1.32 -4.45 -3.87
N LEU A 149 -0.65 -4.77 -4.98
CA LEU A 149 -1.28 -5.40 -6.12
C LEU A 149 -2.00 -6.72 -5.79
N PRO A 150 -1.45 -7.63 -4.96
CA PRO A 150 -2.14 -8.85 -4.56
C PRO A 150 -3.47 -8.58 -3.84
N LEU A 151 -3.51 -7.56 -2.96
CA LEU A 151 -4.70 -7.17 -2.22
C LEU A 151 -5.78 -6.65 -3.17
N SER A 152 -5.39 -5.80 -4.13
CA SER A 152 -6.30 -5.22 -5.11
C SER A 152 -6.88 -6.27 -6.05
N LEU A 153 -6.04 -7.16 -6.60
CA LEU A 153 -6.48 -8.27 -7.44
C LEU A 153 -7.41 -9.21 -6.69
N TYR A 154 -7.08 -9.58 -5.45
CA TYR A 154 -7.95 -10.43 -4.66
C TYR A 154 -9.32 -9.76 -4.41
N LYS A 155 -9.34 -8.46 -4.11
CA LYS A 155 -10.59 -7.71 -3.93
C LYS A 155 -11.43 -7.64 -5.21
N LEU A 156 -10.78 -7.44 -6.36
CA LEU A 156 -11.43 -7.43 -7.66
C LEU A 156 -12.01 -8.80 -8.02
N PHE A 157 -11.29 -9.87 -7.69
CA PHE A 157 -11.77 -11.24 -7.80
C PHE A 157 -13.05 -11.45 -6.97
N GLU A 158 -13.07 -11.03 -5.70
CA GLU A 158 -14.26 -11.15 -4.84
C GLU A 158 -15.46 -10.41 -5.44
N LEU A 159 -15.23 -9.21 -5.98
CA LEU A 159 -16.25 -8.40 -6.62
C LEU A 159 -16.86 -9.12 -7.84
N TYR A 160 -16.02 -9.67 -8.71
CA TYR A 160 -16.46 -10.44 -9.87
C TYR A 160 -17.16 -11.74 -9.52
N LYS A 161 -16.64 -12.48 -8.54
CA LYS A 161 -17.26 -13.70 -8.02
C LYS A 161 -18.65 -13.43 -7.48
N GLN A 162 -18.84 -12.36 -6.69
CA GLN A 162 -20.15 -11.96 -6.18
C GLN A 162 -21.11 -11.49 -7.27
N ALA A 163 -20.59 -10.88 -8.33
CA ALA A 163 -21.39 -10.47 -9.48
C ALA A 163 -21.71 -11.63 -10.45
N GLY A 164 -21.25 -12.86 -10.17
CA GLY A 164 -21.40 -14.01 -11.06
C GLY A 164 -20.57 -13.93 -12.35
N LYS A 165 -19.67 -12.94 -12.47
CA LYS A 165 -18.78 -12.74 -13.62
C LYS A 165 -17.59 -13.71 -13.53
N LEU A 166 -17.86 -15.01 -13.64
CA LEU A 166 -16.86 -16.07 -13.40
C LEU A 166 -15.64 -15.96 -14.33
N ASP A 167 -15.81 -15.59 -15.59
CA ASP A 167 -14.68 -15.45 -16.52
C ASP A 167 -13.69 -14.37 -16.06
N LYS A 168 -14.21 -13.19 -15.68
CA LYS A 168 -13.38 -12.12 -15.12
C LYS A 168 -12.74 -12.51 -13.78
N ALA A 169 -13.47 -13.25 -12.95
CA ALA A 169 -12.95 -13.77 -11.69
C ALA A 169 -11.76 -14.72 -11.92
N THR A 170 -11.90 -15.65 -12.87
CA THR A 170 -10.82 -16.56 -13.28
C THR A 170 -9.62 -15.81 -13.84
N GLU A 171 -9.83 -14.83 -14.72
CA GLU A 171 -8.74 -13.99 -15.25
C GLU A 171 -7.99 -13.28 -14.13
N THR A 172 -8.72 -12.72 -13.16
CA THR A 172 -8.13 -12.02 -12.02
C THR A 172 -7.31 -12.98 -11.13
N LEU A 173 -7.79 -14.20 -10.90
CA LEU A 173 -7.03 -15.24 -10.18
C LEU A 173 -5.77 -15.65 -10.94
N GLN A 174 -5.81 -15.76 -12.27
CA GLN A 174 -4.62 -16.04 -13.08
C GLN A 174 -3.59 -14.91 -12.99
N GLN A 175 -4.04 -13.65 -12.95
CA GLN A 175 -3.13 -12.51 -12.73
C GLN A 175 -2.46 -12.62 -11.34
N LEU A 176 -3.22 -12.98 -10.30
CA LEU A 176 -2.71 -13.19 -8.95
C LEU A 176 -1.75 -14.39 -8.85
N GLU A 177 -2.03 -15.47 -9.60
CA GLU A 177 -1.16 -16.65 -9.72
C GLU A 177 0.19 -16.33 -10.39
N ARG A 178 0.23 -15.35 -11.30
CA ARG A 178 1.46 -14.93 -12.00
C ARG A 178 2.36 -14.01 -11.16
N LEU A 179 1.84 -13.40 -10.09
CA LEU A 179 2.66 -12.57 -9.21
C LEU A 179 3.73 -13.41 -8.51
N ARG A 180 4.91 -12.84 -8.25
CA ARG A 180 6.02 -13.56 -7.59
C ARG A 180 5.83 -13.72 -6.08
N THR A 181 4.90 -12.96 -5.50
CA THR A 181 4.61 -12.99 -4.06
C THR A 181 4.05 -14.34 -3.61
N PRO A 182 4.40 -14.85 -2.41
CA PRO A 182 3.77 -16.05 -1.85
C PRO A 182 2.35 -15.79 -1.32
N VAL A 183 1.94 -14.51 -1.22
CA VAL A 183 0.64 -14.12 -0.68
C VAL A 183 -0.50 -14.62 -1.58
N TYR A 184 -1.55 -15.14 -0.96
CA TYR A 184 -2.76 -15.66 -1.60
C TYR A 184 -2.60 -16.89 -2.52
N LYS A 185 -1.42 -17.51 -2.62
CA LYS A 185 -1.25 -18.64 -3.55
C LYS A 185 -2.15 -19.83 -3.23
N ASP A 186 -2.33 -20.13 -1.95
CA ASP A 186 -3.18 -21.23 -1.51
C ASP A 186 -4.67 -20.94 -1.77
N ILE A 187 -5.15 -19.73 -1.45
CA ILE A 187 -6.53 -19.33 -1.74
C ILE A 187 -6.78 -19.24 -3.25
N VAL A 188 -5.79 -18.85 -4.06
CA VAL A 188 -5.92 -18.83 -5.53
C VAL A 188 -6.16 -20.23 -6.06
N LEU A 189 -5.34 -21.21 -5.67
CA LEU A 189 -5.50 -22.61 -6.09
C LEU A 189 -6.87 -23.16 -5.68
N TYR A 190 -7.29 -22.88 -4.44
CA TYR A 190 -8.61 -23.26 -3.94
C TYR A 190 -9.75 -22.63 -4.76
N GLN A 191 -9.73 -21.31 -4.95
CA GLN A 191 -10.78 -20.58 -5.67
C GLN A 191 -10.83 -20.94 -7.16
N MET A 192 -9.69 -21.19 -7.79
CA MET A 192 -9.65 -21.72 -9.16
C MET A 192 -10.29 -23.10 -9.23
N ALA A 193 -9.99 -23.99 -8.27
CA ALA A 193 -10.61 -25.31 -8.21
C ALA A 193 -12.15 -25.21 -8.02
N GLU A 194 -12.63 -24.31 -7.16
CA GLU A 194 -14.07 -24.07 -6.97
C GLU A 194 -14.76 -23.60 -8.26
N ILE A 195 -14.14 -22.68 -9.00
CA ILE A 195 -14.70 -22.17 -10.26
C ILE A 195 -14.71 -23.29 -11.32
N LEU A 196 -13.61 -24.03 -11.46
CA LEU A 196 -13.51 -25.15 -12.42
C LEU A 196 -14.59 -26.20 -12.14
N LYS A 197 -14.83 -26.52 -10.88
CA LYS A 197 -15.91 -27.43 -10.47
C LYS A 197 -17.29 -26.91 -10.88
N LYS A 198 -17.55 -25.61 -10.65
CA LYS A 198 -18.81 -24.96 -11.10
C LYS A 198 -18.98 -24.96 -12.62
N GLN A 199 -17.88 -25.02 -13.36
CA GLN A 199 -17.88 -25.13 -14.82
C GLN A 199 -17.96 -26.58 -15.34
N GLY A 200 -18.09 -27.58 -14.44
CA GLY A 200 -18.11 -29.00 -14.80
C GLY A 200 -16.74 -29.59 -15.18
N LYS A 201 -15.65 -28.85 -14.93
CA LYS A 201 -14.27 -29.26 -15.22
C LYS A 201 -13.64 -29.95 -14.01
N ASP A 202 -14.24 -31.06 -13.61
CA ASP A 202 -13.88 -31.75 -12.36
C ASP A 202 -12.43 -32.24 -12.34
N ASP A 203 -11.89 -32.69 -13.46
CA ASP A 203 -10.50 -33.16 -13.54
C ASP A 203 -9.49 -32.02 -13.38
N GLU A 204 -9.75 -30.86 -13.97
CA GLU A 204 -8.92 -29.66 -13.79
C GLU A 204 -9.03 -29.14 -12.34
N SER A 205 -10.23 -29.17 -11.76
CA SER A 205 -10.47 -28.82 -10.36
C SER A 205 -9.66 -29.69 -9.41
N LYS A 206 -9.69 -31.02 -9.61
CA LYS A 206 -8.90 -31.98 -8.82
C LYS A 206 -7.40 -31.70 -8.93
N LYS A 207 -6.89 -31.40 -10.12
CA LYS A 207 -5.47 -31.04 -10.32
C LYS A 207 -5.07 -29.82 -9.48
N LYS A 208 -5.90 -28.77 -9.47
CA LYS A 208 -5.65 -27.57 -8.65
C LYS A 208 -5.70 -27.85 -7.15
N MET A 209 -6.61 -28.72 -6.70
CA MET A 209 -6.65 -29.16 -5.31
C MET A 209 -5.44 -30.02 -4.90
N GLN A 210 -4.96 -30.89 -5.78
CA GLN A 210 -3.73 -31.66 -5.57
C GLN A 210 -2.50 -30.76 -5.50
N GLU A 211 -2.44 -29.73 -6.34
CA GLU A 211 -1.40 -28.70 -6.30
C GLU A 211 -1.43 -27.95 -4.96
N LEU A 212 -2.62 -27.60 -4.47
CA LEU A 212 -2.81 -26.99 -3.15
C LEU A 212 -2.31 -27.90 -2.04
N GLU A 213 -2.69 -29.19 -2.04
CA GLU A 213 -2.26 -30.14 -1.00
C GLU A 213 -0.75 -30.33 -0.98
N LYS A 214 -0.14 -30.41 -2.17
CA LYS A 214 1.30 -30.62 -2.32
C LYS A 214 2.10 -29.39 -1.87
N ASN A 215 1.71 -28.20 -2.33
CA ASN A 215 2.49 -26.99 -2.14
C ASN A 215 2.14 -26.26 -0.84
N TYR A 216 0.93 -26.44 -0.32
CA TYR A 216 0.41 -25.77 0.88
C TYR A 216 -0.31 -26.76 1.81
N PRO A 217 0.37 -27.79 2.34
CA PRO A 217 -0.25 -28.87 3.13
C PRO A 217 -0.89 -28.40 4.45
N LYS A 218 -0.59 -27.18 4.90
CA LYS A 218 -1.16 -26.55 6.10
C LYS A 218 -2.24 -25.52 5.76
N SER A 219 -2.65 -25.42 4.50
CA SER A 219 -3.66 -24.45 4.09
C SER A 219 -5.01 -24.76 4.76
N PRO A 220 -5.72 -23.75 5.31
CA PRO A 220 -7.04 -23.94 5.91
C PRO A 220 -8.12 -24.32 4.88
N TYR A 221 -7.79 -24.26 3.58
CA TYR A 221 -8.70 -24.60 2.49
C TYR A 221 -8.66 -26.09 2.09
N LEU A 222 -7.76 -26.87 2.67
CA LEU A 222 -7.73 -28.32 2.47
C LEU A 222 -8.80 -29.00 3.33
N PRO A 223 -9.50 -30.01 2.80
CA PRO A 223 -10.40 -30.81 3.62
C PRO A 223 -9.60 -31.49 4.75
N PRO A 224 -10.18 -31.66 5.94
CA PRO A 224 -9.52 -32.38 7.02
C PRO A 224 -9.17 -33.78 6.54
N LYS A 225 -7.91 -34.19 6.72
CA LYS A 225 -7.48 -35.55 6.37
C LYS A 225 -8.26 -36.52 7.27
N PRO A 226 -8.93 -37.54 6.70
CA PRO A 226 -9.56 -38.56 7.52
C PRO A 226 -8.47 -39.24 8.35
N THR A 227 -8.48 -39.00 9.65
CA THR A 227 -7.66 -39.75 10.61
C THR A 227 -8.21 -41.17 10.65
N GLN A 228 -7.35 -42.19 10.52
CA GLN A 228 -7.72 -43.60 10.67
C GLN A 228 -8.43 -43.78 12.03
N GLY A 229 -9.76 -43.83 12.01
CA GLY A 229 -10.58 -43.93 13.22
C GLY A 229 -12.04 -43.50 13.03
N ASP A 230 -12.33 -42.48 12.22
CA ASP A 230 -13.70 -41.97 12.07
C ASP A 230 -14.42 -42.56 10.87
N ASN A 231 -15.01 -43.74 11.07
CA ASN A 231 -16.17 -44.19 10.29
C ASN A 231 -17.38 -43.33 10.69
N THR A 232 -17.54 -42.15 10.09
CA THR A 232 -18.85 -41.49 10.05
C THR A 232 -19.15 -41.04 8.62
N GLN A 233 -20.08 -41.80 8.04
CA GLN A 233 -20.95 -41.50 6.91
C GLN A 233 -20.93 -40.05 6.40
N ALA A 234 -20.61 -39.91 5.12
CA ALA A 234 -20.67 -38.67 4.37
C ALA A 234 -22.07 -38.03 4.46
N ALA A 235 -22.14 -36.84 5.06
CA ALA A 235 -23.29 -35.93 4.94
C ALA A 235 -22.97 -34.86 3.87
N PRO A 236 -23.88 -34.58 2.92
CA PRO A 236 -23.62 -33.62 1.86
C PRO A 236 -23.86 -32.18 2.36
N GLY A 237 -22.91 -31.29 2.09
CA GLY A 237 -23.15 -29.84 2.10
C GLY A 237 -22.74 -29.09 3.37
N ASN A 238 -21.43 -28.95 3.60
CA ASN A 238 -20.92 -27.86 4.44
C ASN A 238 -20.15 -26.87 3.56
N THR A 239 -20.82 -25.82 3.12
CA THR A 239 -20.14 -24.60 2.65
C THR A 239 -19.36 -24.02 3.81
N ILE A 240 -18.03 -24.03 3.71
CA ILE A 240 -17.16 -23.28 4.61
C ILE A 240 -17.32 -21.80 4.28
N THR A 241 -18.22 -21.11 4.98
CA THR A 241 -18.20 -19.65 5.05
C THR A 241 -16.97 -19.24 5.86
N ILE A 242 -15.94 -18.76 5.17
CA ILE A 242 -14.84 -18.03 5.79
C ILE A 242 -15.44 -16.75 6.40
N PRO A 243 -15.25 -16.45 7.69
CA PRO A 243 -15.71 -15.20 8.25
C PRO A 243 -14.95 -14.06 7.57
N ALA A 244 -15.67 -13.23 6.82
CA ALA A 244 -15.20 -11.90 6.49
C ALA A 244 -14.85 -11.21 7.80
N ALA A 245 -13.58 -10.86 8.00
CA ALA A 245 -13.16 -10.07 9.15
C ALA A 245 -14.03 -8.80 9.20
N GLY A 246 -14.91 -8.73 10.20
CA GLY A 246 -15.63 -7.52 10.59
C GLY A 246 -17.12 -7.44 10.22
N ILE A 247 -17.97 -8.33 10.72
CA ILE A 247 -19.39 -8.02 10.96
C ILE A 247 -19.85 -8.65 12.29
N PRO A 248 -20.16 -7.88 13.34
CA PRO A 248 -21.14 -8.31 14.33
C PRO A 248 -22.53 -7.85 13.86
N ALA A 249 -23.34 -8.81 13.41
CA ALA A 249 -24.79 -8.65 13.39
C ALA A 249 -25.29 -9.02 14.80
N ALA A 250 -25.94 -8.06 15.44
CA ALA A 250 -26.52 -8.20 16.76
C ALA A 250 -27.83 -8.98 16.71
N GLU A 251 -28.03 -9.91 17.64
CA GLU A 251 -29.37 -10.36 18.03
C GLU A 251 -29.43 -10.48 19.56
N ASN A 252 -30.41 -9.78 20.14
CA ASN A 252 -30.83 -9.75 21.56
C ASN A 252 -31.24 -11.17 22.01
N LYS A 253 -31.17 -11.67 23.27
CA LYS A 253 -31.26 -11.12 24.65
C LYS A 253 -31.11 -12.34 25.65
N PRO A 254 -31.33 -12.22 26.98
CA PRO A 254 -30.39 -11.86 28.04
C PRO A 254 -30.04 -13.01 29.02
N GLY A 255 -28.94 -12.89 29.78
CA GLY A 255 -28.85 -13.48 31.12
C GLY A 255 -27.50 -14.09 31.52
N ALA A 256 -27.21 -13.93 32.81
CA ALA A 256 -26.19 -14.56 33.63
C ALA A 256 -24.78 -13.94 33.66
N GLN A 257 -24.53 -13.32 34.82
CA GLN A 257 -23.29 -12.76 35.34
C GLN A 257 -22.17 -13.79 35.46
N SER A 258 -20.92 -13.35 35.29
CA SER A 258 -19.81 -13.69 36.20
C SER A 258 -18.58 -12.81 35.92
N GLN A 259 -18.27 -11.91 36.86
CA GLN A 259 -16.89 -11.51 37.19
C GLN A 259 -16.19 -12.70 37.91
N PRO A 260 -14.85 -12.81 38.01
CA PRO A 260 -13.87 -11.75 38.31
C PRO A 260 -12.57 -11.89 37.44
N ASN A 261 -11.43 -11.22 37.60
CA ASN A 261 -10.85 -10.43 38.67
C ASN A 261 -9.75 -9.50 38.11
N ALA A 262 -9.37 -8.53 38.94
CA ALA A 262 -8.39 -7.48 38.75
C ALA A 262 -6.97 -7.96 38.42
N GLY A 263 -6.31 -7.17 37.56
CA GLY A 263 -4.87 -7.11 37.38
C GLY A 263 -4.48 -5.68 37.04
N GLN A 264 -4.36 -4.85 38.08
CA GLN A 264 -3.92 -3.46 38.00
C GLN A 264 -2.52 -3.35 37.39
N LEU A 265 -2.36 -2.48 36.39
CA LEU A 265 -1.16 -1.66 36.21
C LEU A 265 -1.64 -0.24 35.85
N ALA A 266 -1.40 0.68 36.78
CA ALA A 266 -1.79 2.08 36.74
C ALA A 266 -0.88 2.89 35.78
N PRO A 267 -1.24 4.15 35.47
CA PRO A 267 -0.96 4.81 34.20
C PRO A 267 0.27 5.72 34.25
N ASN A 268 1.02 5.84 33.14
CA ASN A 268 1.75 7.08 32.87
C ASN A 268 2.23 7.18 31.42
N ALA A 269 1.61 8.09 30.66
CA ALA A 269 2.25 8.91 29.63
C ALA A 269 1.14 9.74 28.95
N ALA A 270 0.99 10.98 29.42
CA ALA A 270 0.16 11.99 28.76
C ALA A 270 0.67 12.20 27.33
N ALA A 271 -0.22 12.09 26.34
CA ALA A 271 0.03 12.57 25.00
C ALA A 271 0.02 14.11 25.01
N PRO A 272 0.91 14.80 24.28
CA PRO A 272 0.95 16.25 24.26
C PRO A 272 -0.26 16.84 23.51
N ASP A 273 -0.93 17.79 24.16
CA ASP A 273 -1.95 18.67 23.61
C ASP A 273 -1.39 19.47 22.42
N VAL A 274 -1.69 19.05 21.20
CA VAL A 274 -1.42 19.85 20.00
C VAL A 274 -2.64 20.69 19.68
N LYS A 275 -2.63 21.92 20.21
CA LYS A 275 -3.62 22.96 19.91
C LYS A 275 -3.44 23.42 18.45
N PRO A 276 -4.51 23.53 17.64
CA PRO A 276 -4.40 24.01 16.27
C PRO A 276 -3.98 25.50 16.23
N PRO A 277 -3.16 25.92 15.24
CA PRO A 277 -2.72 27.31 15.13
C PRO A 277 -3.89 28.24 14.77
N LYS A 278 -4.00 29.35 15.52
CA LYS A 278 -4.94 30.43 15.26
C LYS A 278 -4.61 31.15 13.95
N ALA A 279 -5.63 31.40 13.14
CA ALA A 279 -5.52 32.23 11.93
C ALA A 279 -5.11 33.68 12.28
N PRO A 280 -4.34 34.35 11.42
CA PRO A 280 -3.93 35.74 11.64
C PRO A 280 -5.12 36.68 11.41
N THR A 281 -5.39 37.52 12.41
CA THR A 281 -6.36 38.61 12.35
C THR A 281 -5.87 39.73 11.44
N GLU A 282 -6.69 40.12 10.46
CA GLU A 282 -6.57 41.34 9.67
C GLU A 282 -6.42 42.56 10.58
N LYS A 283 -5.37 43.36 10.33
CA LYS A 283 -5.29 44.73 10.83
C LYS A 283 -6.25 45.59 10.00
N SER A 284 -7.35 45.99 10.62
CA SER A 284 -8.15 47.12 10.13
C SER A 284 -7.37 48.41 10.40
N GLY A 285 -7.10 49.16 9.33
CA GLY A 285 -6.46 50.47 9.40
C GLY A 285 -7.42 51.55 9.89
N LYS A 286 -6.91 52.40 10.77
CA LYS A 286 -7.23 53.83 10.87
C LYS A 286 -5.95 54.56 11.24
#